data_AF-A0A1A7QIX6-F1
#
_entry.id   AF-A0A1A7QIX6-F1
#
_cell.length_a   1.000
_cell.length_b   1.000
_cell.length_c   1.000
_cell.angle_alpha   90.00
_cell.angle_beta   90.00
_cell.angle_gamma   90.00
#
_symmetry.space_group_name_H-M   'P 1'
#
loop_
_entity.id
_entity.type
_entity.pdbx_description
1 polymer ?
#
loop_
_entity_poly.entity_id
_entity_poly.type
_entity_poly.pdbx_seq_one_letter_code
_entity_poly.pdbx_strand_id
1 'polypeptide(L)'
;MSLMIADSNALRDPSLKDYFLRSRKNGILLADTTLIEMWKRSALFTSKNSLLIASQFLDRVFVLKKTHEVLELDITNEEQANLLIDYQATVELRAVCHDLMTLPEPPLLRSFMAEKEEMAKHYISELHVQTTDLEAALVDVTKQFKPDQIKQLRTGEGVTEQTKRILFQLWRDTTAQFIVDNGVPHHEKGTLFKDVLGQLPARYSLCMLIYYVLWVQKGRQTGQQHLRLNDIIDMQIAAMSTYFNGMLSRDALAFNTSRAVRAVLANHGAFVGKDWMIEQAQT
;
A
#
# COMPACT_ATOMS: atom_id res chain seq x y z
N MET A 1 -10.97 15.05 8.07
CA MET A 1 -11.51 14.12 7.05
C MET A 1 -10.88 12.76 7.32
N SER A 2 -11.54 11.63 7.07
CA SER A 2 -10.89 10.33 7.16
C SER A 2 -10.68 9.79 5.75
N LEU A 3 -9.43 9.59 5.38
CA LEU A 3 -9.00 9.05 4.10
C LEU A 3 -8.29 7.73 4.35
N MET A 4 -8.88 6.64 3.86
CA MET A 4 -8.28 5.31 3.92
C MET A 4 -7.89 4.86 2.53
N ILE A 5 -6.74 4.20 2.39
CA ILE A 5 -6.38 3.58 1.11
C ILE A 5 -7.17 2.29 0.95
N ALA A 6 -7.89 2.13 -0.16
CA ALA A 6 -8.60 0.90 -0.46
C ALA A 6 -7.80 0.05 -1.46
N ASP A 7 -7.61 -1.23 -1.16
CA ASP A 7 -7.10 -2.19 -2.15
C ASP A 7 -8.20 -2.68 -3.10
N SER A 8 -7.81 -3.46 -4.11
CA SER A 8 -8.70 -3.99 -5.14
C SER A 8 -9.80 -4.91 -4.59
N ASN A 9 -9.59 -5.50 -3.41
CA ASN A 9 -10.55 -6.40 -2.76
C ASN A 9 -11.57 -5.64 -1.93
N ALA A 10 -11.16 -4.57 -1.24
CA ALA A 10 -12.04 -3.70 -0.47
C ALA A 10 -13.04 -2.95 -1.35
N LEU A 11 -12.67 -2.60 -2.58
CA LEU A 11 -13.55 -1.94 -3.54
C LEU A 11 -14.84 -2.72 -3.86
N ARG A 12 -14.77 -4.05 -3.80
CA ARG A 12 -15.91 -4.95 -4.07
C ARG A 12 -16.64 -5.38 -2.81
N ASP A 13 -16.16 -4.98 -1.64
CA ASP A 13 -16.74 -5.41 -0.38
C ASP A 13 -17.90 -4.51 0.06
N PRO A 14 -19.06 -5.08 0.45
CA PRO A 14 -20.19 -4.29 0.94
C PRO A 14 -19.86 -3.36 2.12
N SER A 15 -18.90 -3.71 2.98
CA SER A 15 -18.48 -2.88 4.11
C SER A 15 -17.87 -1.54 3.70
N LEU A 16 -17.42 -1.39 2.44
CA LEU A 16 -17.01 -0.10 1.90
C LEU A 16 -18.19 0.89 1.89
N LYS A 17 -19.39 0.42 1.58
CA LYS A 17 -20.60 1.24 1.64
C LYS A 17 -20.87 1.70 3.07
N ASP A 18 -20.74 0.80 4.04
CA ASP A 18 -20.91 1.12 5.46
C ASP A 18 -19.89 2.17 5.91
N TYR A 19 -18.63 2.05 5.47
CA TYR A 19 -17.60 3.05 5.74
C TYR A 19 -18.00 4.45 5.22
N PHE A 20 -18.51 4.55 3.98
CA PHE A 20 -18.99 5.83 3.44
C PHE A 20 -20.24 6.37 4.16
N LEU A 21 -21.13 5.49 4.61
CA LEU A 21 -22.38 5.90 5.28
C LEU A 21 -22.16 6.34 6.73
N ARG A 22 -21.11 5.85 7.40
CA ARG A 22 -20.78 6.26 8.77
C ARG A 22 -20.48 7.74 8.93
N SER A 23 -19.89 8.38 7.91
CA SER A 23 -19.65 9.82 7.94
C SER A 23 -19.51 10.39 6.53
N ARG A 24 -20.10 11.59 6.33
CA ARG A 24 -19.92 12.39 5.11
C ARG A 24 -18.46 12.81 4.91
N LYS A 25 -17.63 12.77 5.96
CA LYS A 25 -16.19 13.11 5.91
C LYS A 25 -15.29 11.91 5.62
N ASN A 26 -15.86 10.71 5.45
CA ASN A 26 -15.10 9.52 5.07
C ASN A 26 -14.93 9.47 3.56
N GLY A 27 -13.69 9.34 3.12
CA GLY A 27 -13.31 9.11 1.73
C GLY A 27 -12.30 7.98 1.61
N ILE A 28 -12.07 7.55 0.38
CA ILE A 28 -11.06 6.56 0.04
C ILE A 28 -10.04 7.12 -0.94
N LEU A 29 -8.85 6.56 -0.88
CA LEU A 29 -7.74 6.81 -1.79
C LEU A 29 -7.45 5.52 -2.55
N LEU A 30 -7.24 5.63 -3.86
CA LEU A 30 -6.80 4.52 -4.71
C LEU A 30 -5.35 4.77 -5.07
N ALA A 31 -4.48 3.83 -4.73
CA ALA A 31 -3.10 3.85 -5.24
C ALA A 31 -3.11 3.60 -6.76
N ASP A 32 -2.10 4.08 -7.46
CA ASP A 32 -1.90 3.77 -8.88
C ASP A 32 -1.85 2.26 -9.12
N THR A 33 -1.23 1.51 -8.21
CA THR A 33 -1.17 0.05 -8.23
C THR A 33 -2.53 -0.61 -8.05
N THR A 34 -3.43 -0.03 -7.24
CA THR A 34 -4.82 -0.48 -7.13
C THR A 34 -5.55 -0.35 -8.48
N LEU A 35 -5.31 0.74 -9.22
CA LEU A 35 -5.87 0.93 -10.55
C LEU A 35 -5.27 -0.07 -11.56
N ILE A 36 -3.96 -0.27 -11.52
CA ILE A 36 -3.26 -1.26 -12.36
C ILE A 36 -3.82 -2.67 -12.10
N GLU A 37 -4.03 -3.07 -10.85
CA GLU A 37 -4.64 -4.36 -10.52
C GLU A 37 -6.04 -4.54 -11.08
N MET A 38 -6.82 -3.46 -11.08
CA MET A 38 -8.17 -3.44 -11.64
C MET A 38 -8.16 -3.53 -13.17
N TRP A 39 -7.10 -3.02 -13.81
CA TRP A 39 -6.97 -2.98 -15.27
C TRP A 39 -6.21 -4.16 -15.87
N LYS A 40 -5.39 -4.91 -15.12
CA LYS A 40 -4.52 -5.98 -15.66
C LYS A 40 -5.23 -7.09 -16.45
N ARG A 41 -6.53 -7.30 -16.22
CA ARG A 41 -7.33 -8.30 -16.94
C ARG A 41 -8.80 -7.92 -17.01
N SER A 42 -9.36 -7.93 -18.23
CA SER A 42 -10.76 -7.60 -18.49
C SER A 42 -11.14 -6.24 -17.91
N ALA A 43 -10.32 -5.22 -18.17
CA ALA A 43 -10.34 -3.94 -17.47
C ALA A 43 -11.72 -3.31 -17.39
N LEU A 44 -12.50 -3.34 -18.48
CA LEU A 44 -13.86 -2.83 -18.52
C LEU A 44 -14.78 -3.51 -17.49
N PHE A 45 -14.81 -4.85 -17.50
CA PHE A 45 -15.65 -5.65 -16.59
C PHE A 45 -15.19 -5.52 -15.14
N THR A 46 -13.87 -5.65 -14.90
CA THR A 46 -13.29 -5.58 -13.57
C THR A 46 -13.47 -4.19 -12.97
N SER A 47 -13.27 -3.12 -13.75
CA SER A 47 -13.49 -1.74 -13.27
C SER A 47 -14.94 -1.47 -12.94
N LYS A 48 -15.89 -1.92 -13.78
CA LYS A 48 -17.32 -1.78 -13.50
C LYS A 48 -17.70 -2.44 -12.19
N ASN A 49 -17.21 -3.65 -11.92
CA ASN A 49 -17.52 -4.37 -10.69
C ASN A 49 -16.83 -3.77 -9.46
N SER A 50 -15.55 -3.41 -9.57
CA SER A 50 -14.79 -2.81 -8.46
C SER A 50 -15.31 -1.43 -8.08
N LEU A 51 -15.71 -0.61 -9.04
CA LEU A 51 -16.12 0.77 -8.77
C LEU A 51 -17.62 0.91 -8.51
N LEU A 52 -18.40 -0.17 -8.49
CA LEU A 52 -19.86 -0.12 -8.32
C LEU A 52 -20.33 0.56 -7.03
N ILE A 53 -19.62 0.32 -5.92
CA ILE A 53 -19.93 0.96 -4.63
C ILE A 53 -19.36 2.38 -4.61
N ALA A 54 -18.08 2.52 -5.00
CA ALA A 54 -17.37 3.79 -5.02
C ALA A 54 -18.04 4.84 -5.93
N SER A 55 -18.68 4.41 -7.02
CA SER A 55 -19.39 5.27 -7.97
C SER A 55 -20.60 5.98 -7.37
N GLN A 56 -21.14 5.46 -6.27
CA GLN A 56 -22.23 6.11 -5.53
C GLN A 56 -21.73 7.26 -4.63
N PHE A 57 -20.41 7.41 -4.49
CA PHE A 57 -19.75 8.34 -3.57
C PHE A 57 -18.52 9.03 -4.20
N LEU A 58 -18.58 9.31 -5.51
CA LEU A 58 -17.43 9.78 -6.31
C LEU A 58 -16.76 11.08 -5.82
N ASP A 59 -17.51 11.93 -5.12
CA ASP A 59 -16.99 13.14 -4.48
C ASP A 59 -15.97 12.83 -3.37
N ARG A 60 -15.97 11.59 -2.88
CA ARG A 60 -15.16 11.08 -1.76
C ARG A 60 -14.19 9.98 -2.17
N VAL A 61 -13.94 9.82 -3.47
CA VAL A 61 -12.97 8.87 -4.04
C VAL A 61 -11.87 9.69 -4.71
N PHE A 62 -10.62 9.41 -4.34
CA PHE A 62 -9.43 10.13 -4.81
C PHE A 62 -8.39 9.14 -5.33
N VAL A 63 -7.58 9.59 -6.29
CA VAL A 63 -6.44 8.84 -6.83
C VAL A 63 -5.16 9.43 -6.28
N LEU A 64 -4.21 8.57 -5.91
CA LEU A 64 -2.87 9.00 -5.51
C LEU A 64 -1.96 9.15 -6.73
N LYS A 65 -0.93 9.98 -6.58
CA LYS A 65 0.21 10.06 -7.49
C LYS A 65 0.83 8.69 -7.72
N LYS A 66 1.46 8.54 -8.89
CA LYS A 66 2.12 7.29 -9.25
C LYS A 66 3.22 6.96 -8.25
N THR A 67 3.45 5.68 -8.00
CA THR A 67 4.41 5.22 -7.00
C THR A 67 5.80 5.82 -7.21
N HIS A 68 6.28 5.91 -8.46
CA HIS A 68 7.58 6.51 -8.78
C HIS A 68 7.65 8.02 -8.49
N GLU A 69 6.55 8.76 -8.64
CA GLU A 69 6.51 10.19 -8.28
C GLU A 69 6.58 10.38 -6.76
N VAL A 70 6.01 9.45 -6.00
CA VAL A 70 6.04 9.50 -4.53
C VAL A 70 7.40 9.09 -3.96
N LEU A 71 8.17 8.27 -4.67
CA LEU A 71 9.52 7.86 -4.25
C LEU A 71 10.46 9.05 -4.00
N GLU A 72 10.27 10.16 -4.73
CA GLU A 72 11.12 11.34 -4.65
C GLU A 72 10.74 12.30 -3.50
N LEU A 73 9.62 12.04 -2.82
CA LEU A 73 9.04 12.92 -1.82
C LEU A 73 9.43 12.52 -0.39
N ASP A 74 9.57 13.53 0.47
CA ASP A 74 9.74 13.36 1.91
C ASP A 74 8.51 13.94 2.64
N ILE A 75 7.69 13.05 3.21
CA ILE A 75 6.39 13.38 3.81
C ILE A 75 6.49 13.31 5.33
N THR A 76 6.41 14.48 5.95
CA THR A 76 6.64 14.70 7.39
C THR A 76 5.41 15.28 8.11
N ASN A 77 4.32 15.58 7.40
CA ASN A 77 3.09 16.10 7.98
C ASN A 77 1.86 15.85 7.08
N GLU A 78 0.67 16.18 7.61
CA GLU A 78 -0.62 15.96 6.95
C GLU A 78 -0.80 16.82 5.68
N GLU A 79 -0.29 18.06 5.68
CA GLU A 79 -0.36 18.94 4.50
C GLU A 79 0.42 18.36 3.32
N GLN A 80 1.62 17.84 3.59
CA GLN A 80 2.43 17.13 2.58
C GLN A 80 1.77 15.84 2.12
N ALA A 81 1.15 15.06 3.03
CA ALA A 81 0.43 13.85 2.64
C ALA A 81 -0.73 14.15 1.68
N ASN A 82 -1.42 15.28 1.84
CA ASN A 82 -2.48 15.71 0.91
C ASN A 82 -1.94 16.05 -0.50
N LEU A 83 -0.65 16.38 -0.65
CA LEU A 83 -0.01 16.59 -1.95
C LEU A 83 0.20 15.27 -2.72
N LEU A 84 0.08 14.13 -2.06
CA LEU A 84 0.10 12.82 -2.72
C LEU A 84 -1.18 12.54 -3.52
N ILE A 85 -2.24 13.34 -3.34
CA ILE A 85 -3.47 13.21 -4.12
C ILE A 85 -3.23 13.78 -5.52
N ASP A 86 -3.45 12.95 -6.53
CA ASP A 86 -3.49 13.37 -7.92
C ASP A 86 -4.92 13.80 -8.29
N TYR A 87 -5.14 15.11 -8.26
CA TYR A 87 -6.44 15.70 -8.61
C TYR A 87 -6.80 15.50 -10.09
N GLN A 88 -5.82 15.44 -10.98
CA GLN A 88 -6.07 15.23 -12.40
C GLN A 88 -6.53 13.78 -12.65
N ALA A 89 -5.81 12.81 -12.11
CA ALA A 89 -6.21 11.40 -12.17
C ALA A 89 -7.53 11.15 -11.43
N THR A 90 -7.80 11.89 -10.36
CA THR A 90 -9.10 11.84 -9.66
C THR A 90 -10.25 12.30 -10.56
N VAL A 91 -10.08 13.37 -11.33
CA VAL A 91 -11.09 13.84 -12.29
C VAL A 91 -11.28 12.82 -13.42
N GLU A 92 -10.20 12.26 -13.96
CA GLU A 92 -10.26 11.21 -14.97
C GLU A 92 -11.02 9.98 -14.45
N LEU A 93 -10.70 9.51 -13.24
CA LEU A 93 -11.41 8.38 -12.62
C LEU A 93 -12.90 8.65 -12.47
N ARG A 94 -13.31 9.87 -12.11
CA ARG A 94 -14.73 10.23 -12.00
C ARG A 94 -15.45 10.15 -13.34
N ALA A 95 -14.82 10.63 -14.41
CA ALA A 95 -15.36 10.54 -15.77
C ALA A 95 -15.50 9.06 -16.19
N VAL A 96 -14.46 8.26 -15.97
CA VAL A 96 -14.47 6.82 -16.28
C VAL A 96 -15.55 6.08 -15.46
N CYS A 97 -15.68 6.38 -14.16
CA CYS A 97 -16.74 5.81 -13.33
C CYS A 97 -18.14 6.14 -13.84
N HIS A 98 -18.37 7.39 -14.27
CA HIS A 98 -19.65 7.78 -14.85
C HIS A 98 -19.95 6.98 -16.13
N ASP A 99 -18.97 6.87 -17.03
CA ASP A 99 -19.10 6.14 -18.28
C ASP A 99 -19.33 4.64 -18.06
N LEU A 100 -18.63 4.03 -17.09
CA LEU A 100 -18.80 2.62 -16.70
C LEU A 100 -20.21 2.29 -16.20
N MET A 101 -20.91 3.28 -15.62
CA MET A 101 -22.26 3.13 -15.07
C MET A 101 -23.35 3.57 -16.05
N THR A 102 -22.99 4.14 -17.20
CA THR A 102 -23.94 4.62 -18.22
C THR A 102 -24.46 3.47 -19.08
N LEU A 103 -25.76 3.50 -19.40
CA LEU A 103 -26.41 2.57 -20.31
C LEU A 103 -27.21 3.33 -21.38
N PRO A 104 -26.97 3.10 -22.68
CA PRO A 104 -25.98 2.16 -23.24
C PRO A 104 -24.53 2.60 -23.02
N GLU A 105 -23.59 1.64 -23.15
CA GLU A 105 -22.14 1.88 -23.02
C GLU A 105 -21.68 2.99 -23.99
N PRO A 106 -20.93 4.02 -23.54
CA PRO A 106 -20.41 5.05 -24.42
C PRO A 106 -19.46 4.48 -25.50
N PRO A 107 -19.51 4.97 -26.76
CA PRO A 107 -18.77 4.36 -27.88
C PRO A 107 -17.25 4.23 -27.69
N LEU A 108 -16.62 5.16 -26.94
CA LEU A 108 -15.17 5.20 -26.75
C LEU A 108 -14.70 4.47 -25.48
N LEU A 109 -15.61 4.06 -24.60
CA LEU A 109 -15.23 3.48 -23.31
C LEU A 109 -14.46 2.17 -23.50
N ARG A 110 -14.87 1.34 -24.46
CA ARG A 110 -14.22 0.05 -24.71
C ARG A 110 -12.78 0.19 -25.18
N SER A 111 -12.51 1.09 -26.12
CA SER A 111 -11.14 1.34 -26.61
C SER A 111 -10.28 1.95 -25.51
N PHE A 112 -10.82 2.92 -24.76
CA PHE A 112 -10.13 3.51 -23.62
C PHE A 112 -9.74 2.46 -22.57
N MET A 113 -10.67 1.57 -22.19
CA MET A 113 -10.37 0.50 -21.22
C MET A 113 -9.39 -0.54 -21.76
N ALA A 114 -9.36 -0.78 -23.07
CA ALA A 114 -8.37 -1.67 -23.70
C ALA A 114 -6.95 -1.08 -23.64
N GLU A 115 -6.80 0.24 -23.84
CA GLU A 115 -5.51 0.93 -23.67
C GLU A 115 -5.01 0.85 -22.21
N LYS A 116 -5.90 1.05 -21.23
CA LYS A 116 -5.56 0.89 -19.81
C LYS A 116 -5.17 -0.55 -19.47
N GLU A 117 -5.82 -1.54 -20.06
CA GLU A 117 -5.48 -2.95 -19.88
C GLU A 117 -4.07 -3.27 -20.40
N GLU A 118 -3.71 -2.76 -21.58
CA GLU A 118 -2.38 -2.98 -22.15
C GLU A 118 -1.28 -2.29 -21.32
N MET A 119 -1.51 -1.05 -20.90
CA MET A 119 -0.62 -0.34 -19.99
C MET A 119 -0.42 -1.11 -18.67
N ALA A 120 -1.51 -1.64 -18.09
CA ALA A 120 -1.43 -2.40 -16.85
C ALA A 120 -0.69 -3.73 -17.03
N LYS A 121 -0.87 -4.42 -18.16
CA LYS A 121 -0.11 -5.65 -18.49
C LYS A 121 1.38 -5.36 -18.63
N HIS A 122 1.75 -4.28 -19.30
CA HIS A 122 3.15 -3.86 -19.42
C HIS A 122 3.78 -3.62 -18.05
N TYR A 123 3.12 -2.82 -17.22
CA TYR A 123 3.59 -2.53 -15.86
C TYR A 123 3.78 -3.81 -15.03
N ILE A 124 2.79 -4.72 -15.06
CA ILE A 124 2.85 -5.99 -14.32
C ILE A 124 4.01 -6.87 -14.82
N SER A 125 4.28 -6.86 -16.13
CA SER A 125 5.40 -7.57 -16.72
C SER A 125 6.74 -7.01 -16.26
N GLU A 126 6.91 -5.68 -16.27
CA GLU A 126 8.14 -5.02 -15.78
C GLU A 126 8.35 -5.26 -14.29
N LEU A 127 7.30 -5.10 -13.48
CA LEU A 127 7.38 -5.33 -12.04
C LEU A 127 7.73 -6.80 -11.75
N HIS A 128 7.21 -7.76 -12.52
CA HIS A 128 7.57 -9.16 -12.37
C HIS A 128 9.07 -9.39 -12.60
N VAL A 129 9.64 -8.82 -13.66
CA VAL A 129 11.08 -8.91 -13.95
C VAL A 129 11.90 -8.32 -12.80
N GLN A 130 11.56 -7.11 -12.34
CA GLN A 130 12.27 -6.40 -11.26
C GLN A 130 12.21 -7.11 -9.92
N THR A 131 11.21 -7.96 -9.70
CA THR A 131 10.96 -8.60 -8.39
C THR A 131 11.41 -10.06 -8.33
N THR A 132 11.97 -10.59 -9.43
CA THR A 132 12.44 -11.98 -9.54
C THR A 132 13.44 -12.35 -8.43
N ASP A 133 14.33 -11.41 -8.08
CA ASP A 133 15.40 -11.64 -7.07
C ASP A 133 15.00 -11.20 -5.66
N LEU A 134 13.83 -10.56 -5.50
CA LEU A 134 13.39 -9.99 -4.22
C LEU A 134 13.11 -11.06 -3.16
N GLU A 135 12.55 -12.21 -3.57
CA GLU A 135 12.27 -13.30 -2.65
C GLU A 135 13.57 -13.88 -2.07
N ALA A 136 14.58 -14.11 -2.90
CA ALA A 136 15.86 -14.65 -2.47
C ALA A 136 16.54 -13.71 -1.46
N ALA A 137 16.55 -12.40 -1.74
CA ALA A 137 17.08 -11.40 -0.83
C ALA A 137 16.36 -11.39 0.53
N LEU A 138 15.02 -11.53 0.54
CA LEU A 138 14.23 -11.52 1.76
C LEU A 138 14.33 -12.82 2.56
N VAL A 139 14.47 -13.98 1.90
CA VAL A 139 14.79 -15.24 2.57
C VAL A 139 16.13 -15.14 3.28
N ASP A 140 17.15 -14.57 2.64
CA ASP A 140 18.46 -14.38 3.26
C ASP A 140 18.40 -13.44 4.47
N VAL A 141 17.54 -12.41 4.43
CA VAL A 141 17.26 -11.55 5.59
C VAL A 141 16.65 -12.35 6.75
N THR A 142 15.71 -13.26 6.50
CA THR A 142 15.10 -14.06 7.58
C THR A 142 16.08 -15.01 8.28
N LYS A 143 17.15 -15.45 7.61
CA LYS A 143 18.21 -16.30 8.20
C LYS A 143 18.97 -15.59 9.33
N GLN A 144 18.89 -14.26 9.42
CA GLN A 144 19.52 -13.49 10.50
C GLN A 144 18.78 -13.60 11.84
N PHE A 145 17.52 -14.05 11.84
CA PHE A 145 16.74 -14.24 13.05
C PHE A 145 16.82 -15.69 13.56
N LYS A 146 17.10 -15.84 14.86
CA LYS A 146 17.02 -17.13 15.55
C LYS A 146 15.56 -17.55 15.78
N PRO A 147 15.26 -18.84 15.94
CA PRO A 147 13.88 -19.33 16.12
C PRO A 147 13.10 -18.67 17.28
N ASP A 148 13.77 -18.34 18.38
CA ASP A 148 13.21 -17.62 19.52
C ASP A 148 12.91 -16.15 19.20
N GLN A 149 13.75 -15.50 18.39
CA GLN A 149 13.54 -14.13 17.91
C GLN A 149 12.38 -14.07 16.91
N ILE A 150 12.27 -15.07 16.03
CA ILE A 150 11.10 -15.26 15.17
C ILE A 150 9.85 -15.44 16.03
N LYS A 151 9.92 -16.22 17.12
CA LYS A 151 8.80 -16.37 18.06
C LYS A 151 8.44 -15.05 18.77
N GLN A 152 9.43 -14.25 19.17
CA GLN A 152 9.21 -12.92 19.77
C GLN A 152 8.53 -11.96 18.79
N LEU A 153 9.06 -11.87 17.57
CA LEU A 153 8.43 -11.11 16.50
C LEU A 153 7.06 -11.69 16.12
N ARG A 154 6.85 -12.99 16.35
CA ARG A 154 5.57 -13.66 16.14
C ARG A 154 4.49 -13.21 17.10
N THR A 155 4.79 -13.20 18.38
CA THR A 155 3.79 -12.92 19.41
C THR A 155 3.73 -11.44 19.76
N GLY A 156 4.76 -10.67 19.42
CA GLY A 156 4.96 -9.31 19.95
C GLY A 156 5.28 -9.31 21.46
N GLU A 157 5.39 -10.47 22.09
CA GLU A 157 5.65 -10.64 23.51
C GLU A 157 7.13 -10.96 23.74
N GLY A 158 7.71 -10.35 24.79
CA GLY A 158 9.10 -10.62 25.16
C GLY A 158 10.11 -10.24 24.07
N VAL A 159 9.78 -9.29 23.19
CA VAL A 159 10.69 -8.81 22.14
C VAL A 159 11.91 -8.17 22.77
N THR A 160 13.01 -8.91 22.73
CA THR A 160 14.28 -8.49 23.34
C THR A 160 14.87 -7.30 22.59
N GLU A 161 15.69 -6.50 23.27
CA GLU A 161 16.45 -5.42 22.64
C GLU A 161 17.36 -5.92 21.51
N GLN A 162 17.86 -7.16 21.60
CA GLN A 162 18.61 -7.78 20.52
C GLN A 162 17.76 -7.94 19.25
N THR A 163 16.54 -8.48 19.39
CA THR A 163 15.61 -8.64 18.25
C THR A 163 15.23 -7.30 17.64
N LYS A 164 15.00 -6.27 18.46
CA LYS A 164 14.73 -4.90 17.97
C LYS A 164 15.91 -4.34 17.18
N ARG A 165 17.15 -4.53 17.66
CA ARG A 165 18.36 -4.07 16.97
C ARG A 165 18.54 -4.76 15.62
N ILE A 166 18.31 -6.07 15.53
CA ILE A 166 18.39 -6.80 14.25
C ILE A 166 17.33 -6.26 13.28
N LEU A 167 16.08 -6.12 13.72
CA LEU A 167 15.00 -5.57 12.88
C LEU A 167 15.33 -4.15 12.38
N PHE A 168 15.83 -3.28 13.26
CA PHE A 168 16.19 -1.91 12.90
C PHE A 168 17.36 -1.86 11.91
N GLN A 169 18.38 -2.70 12.13
CA GLN A 169 19.53 -2.80 11.23
C GLN A 169 19.11 -3.25 9.83
N LEU A 170 18.30 -4.30 9.75
CA LEU A 170 17.74 -4.80 8.50
C LEU A 170 16.87 -3.77 7.81
N TRP A 171 16.04 -3.04 8.56
CA TRP A 171 15.21 -1.98 8.01
C TRP A 171 16.05 -0.87 7.39
N ARG A 172 17.12 -0.44 8.06
CA ARG A 172 18.05 0.54 7.51
C ARG A 172 18.71 0.04 6.23
N ASP A 173 19.24 -1.17 6.24
CA ASP A 173 20.01 -1.71 5.12
C ASP A 173 19.11 -1.98 3.89
N THR A 174 17.91 -2.54 4.10
CA THR A 174 16.92 -2.74 3.03
C THR A 174 16.38 -1.43 2.47
N THR A 175 16.24 -0.39 3.30
CA THR A 175 15.87 0.96 2.82
C THR A 175 16.97 1.54 1.95
N ALA A 176 18.24 1.46 2.39
CA ALA A 176 19.37 1.98 1.64
C ALA A 176 19.52 1.26 0.29
N GLN A 177 19.39 -0.08 0.28
CA GLN A 177 19.44 -0.87 -0.95
C GLN A 177 18.30 -0.48 -1.90
N PHE A 178 17.07 -0.34 -1.39
CA PHE A 178 15.92 0.05 -2.21
C PHE A 178 16.12 1.43 -2.87
N ILE A 179 16.67 2.41 -2.14
CA ILE A 179 16.99 3.74 -2.67
C ILE A 179 17.96 3.64 -3.84
N VAL A 180 19.02 2.83 -3.70
CA VAL A 180 20.03 2.61 -4.75
C VAL A 180 19.41 1.92 -5.97
N ASP A 181 18.69 0.82 -5.76
CA ASP A 181 18.13 0.01 -6.85
C ASP A 181 17.08 0.75 -7.68
N ASN A 182 16.36 1.68 -7.05
CA ASN A 182 15.30 2.47 -7.71
C ASN A 182 15.77 3.87 -8.13
N GLY A 183 17.06 4.18 -8.00
CA GLY A 183 17.63 5.46 -8.42
C GLY A 183 16.99 6.67 -7.71
N VAL A 184 16.50 6.48 -6.48
CA VAL A 184 15.82 7.54 -5.74
C VAL A 184 16.83 8.66 -5.46
N PRO A 185 16.55 9.93 -5.84
CA PRO A 185 17.48 11.03 -5.63
C PRO A 185 17.94 11.12 -4.17
N HIS A 186 19.25 11.06 -3.96
CA HIS A 186 19.83 11.20 -2.62
C HIS A 186 19.73 12.66 -2.20
N HIS A 187 18.74 12.99 -1.37
CA HIS A 187 18.66 14.32 -0.77
C HIS A 187 19.85 14.49 0.18
N GLU A 188 20.71 15.49 -0.05
CA GLU A 188 21.91 15.78 0.77
C GLU A 188 21.61 16.06 2.25
N LYS A 189 20.33 16.13 2.65
CA LYS A 189 19.91 16.33 4.04
C LYS A 189 19.89 15.02 4.83
N GLY A 190 20.95 14.83 5.60
CA GLY A 190 20.92 14.08 6.85
C GLY A 190 21.39 12.62 6.75
N THR A 191 22.55 12.33 7.34
CA THR A 191 23.15 10.99 7.44
C THR A 191 22.43 10.06 8.42
N LEU A 192 21.30 10.49 9.01
CA LEU A 192 20.59 9.76 10.06
C LEU A 192 19.34 9.10 9.50
N PHE A 193 19.10 7.84 9.87
CA PHE A 193 17.96 7.07 9.37
C PHE A 193 16.59 7.69 9.66
N LYS A 194 16.48 8.53 10.70
CA LYS A 194 15.25 9.28 11.00
C LYS A 194 14.82 10.21 9.84
N ASP A 195 15.78 10.69 9.06
CA ASP A 195 15.56 11.67 7.99
C ASP A 195 14.98 11.02 6.72
N VAL A 196 15.01 9.68 6.63
CA VAL A 196 14.38 8.93 5.53
C VAL A 196 13.03 8.32 5.89
N LEU A 197 12.58 8.44 7.15
CA LEU A 197 11.31 7.85 7.60
C LEU A 197 10.08 8.49 6.95
N GLY A 198 10.20 9.72 6.46
CA GLY A 198 9.16 10.39 5.68
C GLY A 198 9.07 9.91 4.23
N GLN A 199 10.07 9.16 3.74
CA GLN A 199 10.16 8.72 2.36
C GLN A 199 9.50 7.34 2.16
N LEU A 200 8.98 7.11 0.96
CA LEU A 200 8.32 5.85 0.61
C LEU A 200 9.25 4.63 0.68
N PRO A 201 10.54 4.69 0.28
CA PRO A 201 11.49 3.59 0.45
C PRO A 201 11.55 3.04 1.88
N ALA A 202 11.67 3.92 2.88
CA ALA A 202 11.75 3.47 4.28
C ALA A 202 10.46 2.75 4.71
N ARG A 203 9.30 3.29 4.32
CA ARG A 203 7.99 2.73 4.68
C ARG A 203 7.75 1.40 3.98
N TYR A 204 8.08 1.31 2.69
CA TYR A 204 7.96 0.08 1.90
C TYR A 204 8.89 -1.02 2.40
N SER A 205 10.16 -0.73 2.66
CA SER A 205 11.09 -1.70 3.23
C SER A 205 10.62 -2.22 4.59
N LEU A 206 10.04 -1.36 5.44
CA LEU A 206 9.44 -1.79 6.70
C LEU A 206 8.21 -2.68 6.48
N CYS A 207 7.34 -2.34 5.51
CA CYS A 207 6.20 -3.18 5.12
C CYS A 207 6.67 -4.57 4.69
N MET A 208 7.67 -4.66 3.82
CA MET A 208 8.22 -5.94 3.37
C MET A 208 8.80 -6.76 4.53
N LEU A 209 9.61 -6.14 5.41
CA LEU A 209 10.17 -6.83 6.57
C LEU A 209 9.09 -7.35 7.52
N ILE A 210 8.13 -6.51 7.90
CA ILE A 210 7.03 -6.90 8.78
C ILE A 210 6.18 -7.97 8.10
N TYR A 211 5.85 -7.82 6.81
CA TYR A 211 5.08 -8.82 6.06
C TYR A 211 5.76 -10.19 6.09
N TYR A 212 7.06 -10.25 5.80
CA TYR A 212 7.82 -11.50 5.81
C TYR A 212 7.87 -12.13 7.19
N VAL A 213 8.08 -11.32 8.23
CA VAL A 213 8.00 -11.76 9.62
C VAL A 213 6.61 -12.33 9.91
N LEU A 214 5.52 -11.60 9.59
CA LEU A 214 4.12 -12.02 9.77
C LEU A 214 3.76 -13.26 8.94
N TRP A 215 4.35 -13.42 7.76
CA TRP A 215 4.14 -14.57 6.88
C TRP A 215 4.74 -15.84 7.48
N VAL A 216 5.95 -15.74 8.04
CA VAL A 216 6.59 -16.81 8.83
C VAL A 216 5.75 -17.17 10.07
N GLN A 217 5.02 -16.21 10.68
CA GLN A 217 4.15 -16.49 11.82
C GLN A 217 3.06 -17.53 11.55
N LYS A 218 2.55 -17.61 10.32
CA LYS A 218 1.47 -18.54 9.94
C LYS A 218 1.97 -19.97 9.68
N GLY A 219 3.22 -20.30 10.00
CA GLY A 219 3.76 -21.65 9.87
C GLY A 219 3.86 -22.14 8.42
N ARG A 220 3.82 -21.24 7.45
CA ARG A 220 4.06 -21.56 6.04
C ARG A 220 5.56 -21.80 5.90
N GLN A 221 5.96 -23.07 6.00
CA GLN A 221 7.35 -23.46 5.84
C GLN A 221 7.86 -22.96 4.48
N THR A 222 8.99 -22.26 4.53
CA THR A 222 9.87 -22.01 3.39
C THR A 222 10.07 -23.33 2.63
N GLY A 223 9.55 -23.41 1.41
CA GLY A 223 9.71 -24.61 0.57
C GLY A 223 8.65 -24.84 -0.51
N GLN A 224 7.45 -24.25 -0.42
CA GLN A 224 6.41 -24.46 -1.45
C GLN A 224 5.61 -23.22 -1.87
N GLN A 225 5.79 -22.05 -1.23
CA GLN A 225 5.04 -20.84 -1.56
C GLN A 225 6.01 -19.68 -1.81
N HIS A 226 6.06 -19.27 -3.07
CA HIS A 226 6.84 -18.15 -3.56
C HIS A 226 6.20 -16.81 -3.18
N LEU A 227 7.01 -15.76 -3.05
CA LEU A 227 6.52 -14.39 -2.97
C LEU A 227 5.73 -14.11 -4.24
N ARG A 228 4.44 -13.79 -4.09
CA ARG A 228 3.60 -13.51 -5.25
C ARG A 228 3.74 -12.05 -5.60
N LEU A 229 3.66 -11.73 -6.89
CA LEU A 229 3.60 -10.36 -7.36
C LEU A 229 2.50 -9.54 -6.67
N ASN A 230 1.36 -10.17 -6.37
CA ASN A 230 0.29 -9.52 -5.62
C ASN A 230 0.74 -9.11 -4.20
N ASP A 231 1.56 -9.91 -3.54
CA ASP A 231 2.03 -9.60 -2.18
C ASP A 231 2.93 -8.33 -2.19
N ILE A 232 3.73 -8.16 -3.25
CA ILE A 232 4.55 -6.95 -3.48
C ILE A 232 3.66 -5.72 -3.68
N ILE A 233 2.65 -5.84 -4.52
CA ILE A 233 1.68 -4.76 -4.77
C ILE A 233 0.93 -4.39 -3.48
N ASP A 234 0.48 -5.39 -2.72
CA ASP A 234 -0.19 -5.19 -1.44
C ASP A 234 0.71 -4.43 -0.45
N MET A 235 2.02 -4.70 -0.45
CA MET A 235 2.97 -3.97 0.39
C MET A 235 3.24 -2.54 -0.07
N GLN A 236 3.19 -2.25 -1.37
CA GLN A 236 3.22 -0.87 -1.87
C GLN A 236 1.98 -0.10 -1.40
N ILE A 237 0.79 -0.72 -1.49
CA ILE A 237 -0.47 -0.14 -0.99
C ILE A 237 -0.39 0.08 0.52
N ALA A 238 0.09 -0.92 1.27
CA ALA A 238 0.26 -0.83 2.72
C ALA A 238 1.25 0.31 3.10
N ALA A 239 2.34 0.47 2.36
CA ALA A 239 3.32 1.54 2.60
C ALA A 239 2.70 2.93 2.36
N MET A 240 2.00 3.12 1.24
CA MET A 240 1.26 4.36 0.96
C MET A 240 0.24 4.67 2.07
N SER A 241 -0.40 3.64 2.63
CA SER A 241 -1.46 3.81 3.63
C SER A 241 -0.95 4.40 4.95
N THR A 242 0.37 4.34 5.18
CA THR A 242 1.00 4.93 6.36
C THR A 242 0.94 6.46 6.40
N TYR A 243 0.82 7.12 5.24
CA TYR A 243 0.67 8.58 5.15
C TYR A 243 -0.74 9.07 5.51
N PHE A 244 -1.74 8.18 5.45
CA PHE A 244 -3.15 8.52 5.62
C PHE A 244 -3.75 7.85 6.85
N ASN A 245 -5.08 7.68 6.94
CA ASN A 245 -5.75 7.15 8.13
C ASN A 245 -5.77 5.61 8.21
N GLY A 246 -5.01 4.93 7.33
CA GLY A 246 -4.88 3.48 7.28
C GLY A 246 -5.36 2.87 5.96
N MET A 247 -5.63 1.58 5.99
CA MET A 247 -5.97 0.76 4.82
C MET A 247 -7.31 0.04 5.02
N LEU A 248 -8.12 0.00 3.98
CA LEU A 248 -9.26 -0.91 3.83
C LEU A 248 -8.80 -2.11 2.99
N SER A 249 -8.80 -3.28 3.60
CA SER A 249 -8.40 -4.54 2.95
C SER A 249 -9.09 -5.72 3.61
N ARG A 250 -9.39 -6.75 2.81
CA ARG A 250 -9.82 -8.07 3.32
C ARG A 250 -8.66 -9.03 3.49
N ASP A 251 -7.48 -8.72 2.96
CA ASP A 251 -6.30 -9.50 3.23
C ASP A 251 -5.81 -9.17 4.64
N ALA A 252 -6.07 -10.08 5.57
CA ALA A 252 -5.68 -9.92 6.95
C ALA A 252 -4.16 -9.73 7.11
N LEU A 253 -3.34 -10.28 6.22
CA LEU A 253 -1.89 -10.09 6.28
C LEU A 253 -1.51 -8.67 5.87
N ALA A 254 -2.03 -8.16 4.74
CA ALA A 254 -1.79 -6.79 4.30
C ALA A 254 -2.29 -5.75 5.32
N PHE A 255 -3.52 -5.93 5.81
CA PHE A 255 -4.10 -5.06 6.84
C PHE A 255 -3.27 -5.04 8.13
N ASN A 256 -2.89 -6.22 8.63
CA ASN A 256 -2.08 -6.31 9.85
C ASN A 256 -0.67 -5.74 9.66
N THR A 257 -0.05 -5.93 8.50
CA THR A 257 1.23 -5.30 8.16
C THR A 257 1.10 -3.78 8.19
N SER A 258 0.13 -3.20 7.47
CA SER A 258 -0.11 -1.74 7.48
C SER A 258 -0.23 -1.20 8.90
N ARG A 259 -1.08 -1.83 9.74
CA ARG A 259 -1.26 -1.42 11.14
C ARG A 259 0.03 -1.50 11.96
N ALA A 260 0.78 -2.59 11.84
CA ALA A 260 2.03 -2.78 12.57
C ALA A 260 3.11 -1.78 12.15
N VAL A 261 3.26 -1.54 10.84
CA VAL A 261 4.19 -0.56 10.27
C VAL A 261 3.88 0.84 10.79
N ARG A 262 2.61 1.25 10.79
CA ARG A 262 2.17 2.55 11.31
C ARG A 262 2.56 2.73 12.79
N ALA A 263 2.36 1.71 13.62
CA ALA A 263 2.75 1.74 15.02
C ALA A 263 4.29 1.87 15.20
N VAL A 264 5.07 1.13 14.40
CA VAL A 264 6.54 1.21 14.43
C VAL A 264 7.03 2.58 14.00
N LEU A 265 6.50 3.14 12.91
CA LEU A 265 6.83 4.47 12.41
C LEU A 265 6.52 5.57 13.45
N ALA A 266 5.33 5.54 14.05
CA ALA A 266 4.93 6.49 15.09
C ALA A 266 5.88 6.44 16.31
N ASN A 267 6.27 5.25 16.74
CA ASN A 267 7.22 5.06 17.85
C ASN A 267 8.63 5.61 17.55
N HIS A 268 8.99 5.77 16.27
CA HIS A 268 10.26 6.37 15.84
C HIS A 268 10.12 7.85 15.46
N GLY A 269 8.99 8.49 15.75
CA GLY A 269 8.74 9.91 15.50
C GLY A 269 8.47 10.26 14.04
N ALA A 270 8.23 9.26 13.18
CA ALA A 270 7.82 9.51 11.81
C ALA A 270 6.35 9.97 11.77
N PHE A 271 6.03 10.85 10.81
CA PHE A 271 4.65 11.20 10.57
C PHE A 271 3.84 10.00 10.09
N VAL A 272 2.71 9.74 10.74
CA VAL A 272 1.68 8.82 10.24
C VAL A 272 0.35 9.55 10.34
N GLY A 273 -0.51 9.36 9.33
CA GLY A 273 -1.87 9.90 9.43
C GLY A 273 -2.58 9.30 10.66
N LYS A 274 -3.55 9.99 11.24
CA LYS A 274 -4.22 9.51 12.46
C LYS A 274 -4.98 8.22 12.19
N ASP A 275 -4.85 7.19 13.03
CA ASP A 275 -5.59 5.94 12.82
C ASP A 275 -7.09 6.21 12.76
N TRP A 276 -7.76 5.61 11.77
CA TRP A 276 -9.21 5.59 11.74
C TRP A 276 -9.72 4.77 12.92
N MET A 277 -10.29 5.44 13.89
CA MET A 277 -11.00 4.83 15.01
C MET A 277 -12.48 4.79 14.67
N ILE A 278 -13.13 3.65 14.95
CA ILE A 278 -14.59 3.65 15.04
C ILE A 278 -14.92 4.52 16.25
N GLU A 279 -15.36 5.76 16.02
CA GLU A 279 -16.02 6.54 17.07
C GLU A 279 -17.18 5.66 17.55
N GLN A 280 -17.10 5.18 18.80
CA GLN A 280 -18.24 4.54 19.44
C GLN A 280 -19.36 5.59 19.39
N ALA A 281 -20.45 5.25 18.70
CA ALA A 281 -21.62 6.11 18.63
C ALA A 281 -21.96 6.52 20.08
N GLN A 282 -21.79 7.80 20.38
CA GLN A 282 -22.41 8.37 21.56
C GLN A 282 -23.91 8.12 21.38
N THR A 283 -24.42 7.27 22.27
CA THR A 283 -25.80 6.82 22.31
C THR A 283 -26.69 7.96 22.76
#